data_AF-A0A7K3J1H1-F1
#
_entry.id   AF-A0A7K3J1H1-F1
#
_cell.length_a   1.000
_cell.length_b   1.000
_cell.length_c   1.000
_cell.angle_alpha   90.00
_cell.angle_beta   90.00
_cell.angle_gamma   90.00
#
_symmetry.space_group_name_H-M   'P 1'
#
loop_
_entity.id
_entity.type
_entity.pdbx_description
1 polymer ?
#
loop_
_entity_poly.entity_id
_entity_poly.type
_entity_poly.pdbx_seq_one_letter_code
_entity_poly.pdbx_strand_id
1 'polypeptide(L)'
;MKVGLTYDLRSWYLDRGFSMEDTAEFDKQETIDALDAALKKMGFTTEPVGNCFQLIEALNQGKKWDLVFNIAEGLYGDGRESVVPALLDQYKIPYVFSGPVVLG
;
A
#
# COMPACT_ATOMS: atom_id res chain seq x y z
N MET A 1 -3.98 -11.55 -14.03
CA MET A 1 -4.50 -10.46 -13.19
C MET A 1 -3.32 -9.75 -12.56
N LYS A 2 -3.22 -8.45 -12.76
CA LYS A 2 -2.17 -7.58 -12.23
C LYS A 2 -2.61 -7.01 -10.88
N VAL A 3 -1.89 -7.38 -9.83
CA VAL A 3 -2.13 -6.98 -8.44
C VAL A 3 -1.15 -5.90 -8.05
N GLY A 4 -1.63 -4.72 -7.65
CA GLY A 4 -0.79 -3.69 -7.04
C GLY A 4 -0.57 -3.99 -5.56
N LEU A 5 0.63 -3.75 -5.03
CA LEU A 5 0.92 -3.90 -3.60
C LEU A 5 1.13 -2.51 -2.98
N THR A 6 0.25 -2.12 -2.06
CA THR A 6 0.37 -0.86 -1.30
C THR A 6 0.73 -1.16 0.15
N TYR A 7 1.76 -0.49 0.64
CA TYR A 7 2.40 -0.77 1.92
C TYR A 7 3.25 0.42 2.35
N ASP A 8 3.49 0.56 3.65
CA ASP A 8 4.44 1.52 4.19
C ASP A 8 5.77 0.83 4.46
N LEU A 9 6.74 1.01 3.55
CA LEU A 9 8.07 0.43 3.73
C LEU A 9 8.87 1.27 4.72
N ARG A 10 9.25 0.67 5.85
CA ARG A 10 9.98 1.36 6.91
C ARG A 10 11.23 2.10 6.43
N SER A 11 12.04 1.46 5.59
CA SER A 11 13.27 2.09 5.06
C SER A 11 12.98 3.35 4.25
N TRP A 12 11.87 3.39 3.51
CA TRP A 12 11.47 4.58 2.74
C TRP A 12 11.30 5.81 3.62
N TYR A 13 10.75 5.63 4.83
CA TYR A 13 10.55 6.68 5.81
C TYR A 13 11.83 7.01 6.57
N LEU A 14 12.60 6.01 7.00
CA LEU A 14 13.90 6.24 7.66
C LEU A 14 14.85 7.06 6.78
N ASP A 15 14.92 6.75 5.49
CA ASP A 15 15.72 7.49 4.50
C ASP A 15 15.28 8.96 4.35
N ARG A 16 14.10 9.32 4.87
CA ARG A 16 13.52 10.67 4.87
C ARG A 16 13.54 11.34 6.24
N GLY A 17 14.27 10.76 7.21
CA GLY A 17 14.51 11.38 8.51
C GLY A 17 13.47 11.06 9.59
N PHE A 18 12.57 10.11 9.33
CA PHE A 18 11.65 9.60 10.36
C PHE A 18 12.39 8.71 11.36
N SER A 19 11.89 8.64 12.59
CA SER A 19 12.47 7.80 13.63
C SER A 19 12.00 6.35 13.52
N MET A 20 12.68 5.46 14.26
CA MET A 20 12.24 4.08 14.44
C MET A 20 10.91 3.98 15.21
N GLU A 21 10.60 4.98 16.04
CA GLU A 21 9.35 5.05 16.79
C GLU A 21 8.19 5.44 15.87
N ASP A 22 8.37 6.47 15.04
CA ASP A 22 7.36 6.92 14.07
C ASP A 22 6.98 5.82 13.07
N THR A 23 7.89 4.87 12.83
CA THR A 23 7.76 3.83 11.80
C THR A 23 7.61 2.43 12.40
N ALA A 24 7.25 2.33 13.68
CA ALA A 24 7.18 1.06 14.41
C ALA A 24 6.18 0.07 13.79
N GLU A 25 5.09 0.57 13.21
CA GLU A 25 4.02 -0.19 12.56
C GLU A 25 4.34 -0.55 11.09
N PHE A 26 5.38 0.04 10.51
CA PHE A 26 5.67 -0.11 9.08
C PHE A 26 6.47 -1.35 8.74
N ASP A 27 6.23 -1.89 7.56
CA ASP A 27 6.75 -3.16 7.10
C ASP A 27 8.23 -3.12 6.73
N LYS A 28 8.86 -4.28 6.82
CA LYS A 28 10.21 -4.53 6.31
C LYS A 28 10.13 -5.09 4.89
N GLN A 29 11.22 -4.94 4.15
CA GLN A 29 11.34 -5.50 2.79
C GLN A 29 11.02 -7.01 2.75
N GLU A 30 11.44 -7.75 3.77
CA GLU A 30 11.18 -9.19 3.90
C GLU A 30 9.68 -9.54 3.90
N THR A 31 8.83 -8.71 4.53
CA THR A 31 7.37 -8.90 4.51
C THR A 31 6.83 -8.72 3.09
N ILE A 32 7.27 -7.67 2.40
CA ILE A 32 6.82 -7.35 1.05
C ILE A 32 7.25 -8.43 0.06
N ASP A 33 8.49 -8.91 0.16
CA ASP A 33 9.02 -9.98 -0.68
C ASP A 33 8.27 -11.30 -0.45
N ALA A 34 7.92 -11.61 0.81
CA ALA A 34 7.14 -12.79 1.15
C ALA A 34 5.72 -12.74 0.56
N LEU A 35 5.05 -11.58 0.63
CA LEU A 35 3.73 -11.36 0.04
C LEU A 35 3.78 -11.45 -1.48
N ASP A 36 4.74 -10.79 -2.12
CA ASP A 36 4.98 -10.86 -3.56
C ASP A 36 5.17 -12.30 -4.04
N ALA A 37 6.03 -13.07 -3.35
CA ALA A 37 6.28 -14.47 -3.68
C ALA A 37 5.04 -15.34 -3.49
N ALA A 38 4.26 -15.12 -2.42
CA ALA A 38 3.03 -15.86 -2.16
C ALA A 38 1.98 -15.62 -3.26
N LEU A 39 1.75 -14.36 -3.62
CA LEU A 39 0.79 -14.01 -4.68
C LEU A 39 1.24 -14.52 -6.06
N LYS A 40 2.53 -14.45 -6.37
CA LYS A 40 3.09 -15.03 -7.60
C LYS A 40 2.90 -16.55 -7.67
N LYS A 41 3.08 -17.27 -6.56
CA LYS A 41 2.81 -18.72 -6.49
C LYS A 41 1.36 -19.08 -6.77
N MET A 42 0.42 -18.17 -6.49
CA MET A 42 -1.01 -18.32 -6.82
C MET A 42 -1.33 -17.97 -8.29
N GLY A 43 -0.35 -17.55 -9.09
CA GLY A 43 -0.52 -17.22 -10.50
C GLY A 43 -0.83 -15.74 -10.78
N PHE A 44 -0.73 -14.87 -9.78
CA PHE A 44 -0.88 -13.43 -9.98
C PHE A 44 0.41 -12.78 -10.49
N THR A 45 0.29 -11.71 -11.28
CA THR A 45 1.41 -10.80 -11.50
C THR A 45 1.29 -9.66 -10.51
N THR A 46 2.38 -9.34 -9.81
CA THR A 46 2.42 -8.30 -8.77
C THR A 46 3.24 -7.11 -9.23
N GLU A 47 2.85 -5.91 -8.82
CA GLU A 47 3.63 -4.69 -8.96
C GLU A 47 3.74 -3.99 -7.60
N PRO A 48 4.96 -3.77 -7.08
CA PRO A 48 5.14 -2.95 -5.89
C PRO A 48 4.78 -1.49 -6.19
N VAL A 49 3.79 -0.96 -5.49
CA VAL A 49 3.34 0.43 -5.61
C VAL A 49 3.95 1.29 -4.51
N GLY A 50 3.96 0.78 -3.27
CA GLY A 50 4.47 1.48 -2.09
C GLY A 50 3.38 2.24 -1.34
N ASN A 51 3.74 3.35 -0.70
CA ASN A 51 2.86 4.09 0.20
C ASN A 51 1.87 5.01 -0.55
N CYS A 52 1.05 5.75 0.19
CA CYS A 52 0.02 6.64 -0.39
C CYS A 52 0.60 7.68 -1.36
N PHE A 53 1.79 8.23 -1.10
CA PHE A 53 2.42 9.22 -1.98
C PHE A 53 2.80 8.60 -3.33
N GLN A 54 3.39 7.41 -3.29
CA GLN A 54 3.77 6.66 -4.50
C GLN A 54 2.54 6.17 -5.27
N LEU A 55 1.47 5.79 -4.56
CA LEU A 55 0.18 5.46 -5.17
C LEU A 55 -0.42 6.67 -5.90
N ILE A 56 -0.44 7.85 -5.28
CA ILE A 56 -0.95 9.08 -5.91
C ILE A 56 -0.14 9.39 -7.17
N GLU A 57 1.19 9.31 -7.12
CA GLU A 57 2.04 9.51 -8.28
C GLU A 57 1.73 8.51 -9.40
N ALA A 58 1.61 7.22 -9.06
CA ALA A 58 1.28 6.16 -10.01
C ALA A 58 -0.10 6.37 -10.66
N LEU A 59 -1.12 6.71 -9.86
CA LEU A 59 -2.48 7.01 -10.34
C LEU A 59 -2.49 8.24 -11.26
N ASN A 60 -1.72 9.28 -10.91
CA ASN A 60 -1.57 10.48 -11.75
C ASN A 60 -0.88 10.17 -13.09
N GLN A 61 0.03 9.19 -13.12
CA GLN A 61 0.64 8.67 -14.35
C GLN A 61 -0.30 7.73 -15.14
N GLY A 62 -1.54 7.52 -14.68
CA GLY A 62 -2.52 6.67 -15.34
C GLY A 62 -2.30 5.17 -15.11
N LYS A 63 -1.48 4.78 -14.12
CA LYS A 63 -1.34 3.37 -13.76
C LYS A 63 -2.67 2.84 -13.21
N LYS A 64 -2.93 1.57 -13.51
CA LYS A 64 -4.11 0.84 -13.05
C LYS A 64 -3.73 -0.61 -12.78
N TRP A 65 -4.48 -1.22 -11.85
CA TRP A 65 -4.38 -2.62 -11.48
C TRP A 65 -5.77 -3.25 -11.53
N ASP A 66 -5.82 -4.58 -11.67
CA ASP A 66 -7.07 -5.33 -11.62
C ASP A 66 -7.58 -5.48 -10.17
N LEU A 67 -6.64 -5.49 -9.22
CA LEU A 67 -6.86 -5.58 -7.77
C LEU A 67 -5.67 -4.93 -7.06
N VAL A 68 -5.88 -4.35 -5.87
CA VAL A 68 -4.79 -3.91 -4.99
C VAL A 68 -4.81 -4.70 -3.68
N PHE A 69 -3.66 -5.26 -3.33
CA PHE A 69 -3.41 -5.84 -2.02
C PHE A 69 -2.86 -4.74 -1.09
N ASN A 70 -3.74 -4.21 -0.24
CA ASN A 70 -3.43 -3.08 0.63
C ASN A 70 -3.10 -3.51 2.05
N ILE A 71 -1.93 -3.10 2.52
CA ILE A 71 -1.50 -3.18 3.92
C ILE A 71 -0.87 -1.85 4.38
N ALA A 72 -1.15 -0.75 3.68
CA ALA A 72 -0.65 0.56 4.08
C ALA A 72 -1.42 1.09 5.30
N GLU A 73 -0.68 1.63 6.25
CA GLU A 73 -1.15 2.19 7.53
C GLU A 73 -1.21 3.73 7.47
N GLY A 74 -0.26 4.37 6.79
CA GLY A 74 -0.11 5.83 6.79
C GLY A 74 0.45 6.40 8.11
N LEU A 75 0.82 7.68 8.11
CA LEU A 75 1.55 8.32 9.22
C LEU A 75 0.69 9.15 10.17
N TYR A 76 -0.29 9.90 9.66
CA TYR A 76 -0.87 11.03 10.39
C TYR A 76 -2.39 11.09 10.31
N GLY A 77 -3.00 11.53 11.42
CA GLY A 77 -4.44 11.73 11.56
C GLY A 77 -5.18 10.44 11.88
N ASP A 78 -6.39 10.59 12.41
CA ASP A 78 -7.20 9.47 12.90
C ASP A 78 -7.56 8.48 11.78
N GLY A 79 -7.75 8.97 10.55
CA GLY A 79 -8.04 8.17 9.36
C GLY A 79 -6.82 7.79 8.53
N ARG A 80 -5.61 7.71 9.10
CA ARG A 80 -4.37 7.43 8.33
C ARG A 80 -4.46 6.17 7.47
N GLU A 81 -5.08 5.11 7.99
CA GLU A 81 -5.22 3.81 7.33
C GLU A 81 -6.31 3.84 6.22
N SER A 82 -7.21 4.83 6.28
CA SER A 82 -8.29 5.02 5.31
C SER A 82 -7.83 5.60 3.97
N VAL A 83 -6.66 6.24 3.94
CA VAL A 83 -6.24 7.07 2.78
C VAL A 83 -6.09 6.23 1.52
N VAL A 84 -5.41 5.09 1.58
CA VAL A 84 -5.23 4.21 0.41
C VAL A 84 -6.57 3.63 -0.09
N PRO A 85 -7.40 3.01 0.76
CA PRO A 85 -8.73 2.56 0.37
C PRO A 85 -9.59 3.66 -0.25
N ALA A 86 -9.61 4.87 0.33
CA ALA A 86 -10.38 5.99 -0.18
C ALA A 86 -9.92 6.45 -1.58
N LEU A 87 -8.60 6.48 -1.82
CA LEU A 87 -8.06 6.74 -3.16
C LEU A 87 -8.49 5.65 -4.14
N LEU A 88 -8.39 4.38 -3.76
CA LEU A 88 -8.76 3.27 -4.65
C LEU A 88 -10.27 3.26 -4.96
N ASP A 89 -11.13 3.59 -4.00
CA ASP A 89 -12.57 3.80 -4.20
C ASP A 89 -12.84 4.89 -5.25
N GLN A 90 -12.16 6.04 -5.13
CA GLN A 90 -12.32 7.16 -6.06
C GLN A 90 -11.93 6.79 -7.50
N TYR A 91 -10.91 5.94 -7.66
CA TYR A 91 -10.44 5.46 -8.97
C TYR A 91 -11.16 4.17 -9.43
N LYS A 92 -12.10 3.65 -8.64
CA LYS A 92 -12.84 2.41 -8.90
C LYS A 92 -11.91 1.21 -9.11
N ILE A 93 -10.87 1.12 -8.30
CA ILE A 93 -9.91 0.01 -8.31
C ILE A 93 -10.27 -0.92 -7.14
N PRO A 94 -10.61 -2.20 -7.39
CA PRO A 94 -10.90 -3.14 -6.32
C PRO A 94 -9.67 -3.36 -5.42
N TYR A 95 -9.91 -3.60 -4.13
CA TYR A 95 -8.88 -3.97 -3.16
C TYR A 95 -9.39 -5.01 -2.16
N VAL A 96 -8.46 -5.64 -1.45
CA VAL A 96 -8.77 -6.58 -0.36
C VAL A 96 -8.78 -5.88 1.00
N PHE A 97 -9.37 -6.56 1.99
CA PHE A 97 -9.57 -6.09 3.36
C PHE A 97 -10.61 -4.96 3.50
N SER A 98 -10.52 -4.21 4.58
CA SER A 98 -11.51 -3.22 4.99
C SER A 98 -11.50 -1.98 4.11
N GLY A 99 -12.68 -1.38 3.92
CA GLY A 99 -12.83 -0.08 3.26
C GLY A 99 -12.52 1.10 4.18
N PRO A 100 -12.49 2.34 3.65
CA PRO A 100 -12.03 3.51 4.39
C PRO A 100 -12.86 3.82 5.64
N VAL A 101 -14.18 3.61 5.62
CA VAL A 101 -15.03 3.90 6.78
C VAL A 101 -14.72 2.99 7.99
N VAL A 102 -14.19 1.79 7.75
CA VAL A 102 -13.84 0.84 8.81
C VAL A 102 -12.43 1.09 9.35
N LEU A 103 -11.57 1.74 8.56
CA LEU A 103 -10.15 1.99 8.86
C LEU A 103 -9.89 3.43 9.33
N GLY A 104 -10.91 4.14 9.83
CA GLY A 104 -10.78 5.53 10.26
C GLY A 104 -11.82 5.92 11.29
#